data_AF-A0A9P8F4X4-F1
#
_entry.id   AF-A0A9P8F4X4-F1
#
_cell.length_a   1.000
_cell.length_b   1.000
_cell.length_c   1.000
_cell.angle_alpha   90.00
_cell.angle_beta   90.00
_cell.angle_gamma   90.00
#
_symmetry.space_group_name_H-M   'P 1'
#
loop_
_entity.id
_entity.type
_entity.pdbx_description
1 polymer ?
#
loop_
_entity_poly.entity_id
_entity_poly.type
_entity_poly.pdbx_seq_one_letter_code
_entity_poly.pdbx_strand_id
1 'polypeptide(L)'
;MAESEPHYHQPFYTIMSGTGPGESDTNYVPLVPYNGTTATGGDSLNDNLNVFYESGDIAYMIICTALVFLMIPGVGFFYSGLARRKSALSLIWLSIMATAVVSFQWFFWGYSLAFSHQAGKFMGALDNFGFMNVLAQPSVGSNRIPDLLYAVYQGMFAAITVALGVGAVAERGRLFPCVVFMFIWTTVIYDAIACWTWNPSGWLYILG
;
A
#
# COMPACT_ATOMS: atom_id res chain seq x y z
N MET A 1 39.23 6.87 22.11
CA MET A 1 39.05 8.13 21.37
C MET A 1 38.71 7.71 19.95
N ALA A 2 37.43 7.48 19.68
CA ALA A 2 36.93 6.99 18.39
C ALA A 2 36.23 8.18 17.72
N GLU A 3 36.79 8.62 16.60
CA GLU A 3 36.25 9.69 15.77
C GLU A 3 34.97 9.21 15.09
N SER A 4 33.90 9.98 15.29
CA SER A 4 32.60 9.86 14.66
C SER A 4 32.68 10.16 13.16
N GLU A 5 32.18 9.26 12.33
CA GLU A 5 32.04 9.46 10.88
C GLU A 5 31.10 10.64 10.55
N PRO A 6 31.38 11.44 9.50
CA PRO A 6 30.60 12.62 9.19
C PRO A 6 29.29 12.26 8.47
N HIS A 7 28.18 12.72 9.04
CA HIS A 7 26.86 12.72 8.41
C HIS A 7 26.88 13.57 7.13
N TYR A 8 26.72 12.94 5.98
CA TYR A 8 26.67 13.61 4.69
C TYR A 8 25.29 14.28 4.50
N HIS A 9 25.11 15.47 5.05
CA HIS A 9 24.05 16.38 4.63
C HIS A 9 24.46 16.98 3.28
N GLN A 10 23.82 16.55 2.19
CA GLN A 10 23.96 17.24 0.90
C GLN A 10 22.91 18.36 0.86
N PRO A 11 23.30 19.64 0.88
CA PRO A 11 22.35 20.74 0.84
C PRO A 11 21.67 20.83 -0.53
N PHE A 12 20.39 21.21 -0.52
CA PHE A 12 19.48 21.35 -1.67
C PHE A 12 20.02 22.18 -2.87
N TYR A 13 21.10 22.96 -2.65
CA TYR A 13 21.71 23.82 -3.67
C TYR A 13 22.86 23.18 -4.47
N THR A 14 23.43 22.05 -4.04
CA THR A 14 24.56 21.42 -4.77
C THR A 14 24.13 20.74 -6.07
N ILE A 15 22.82 20.53 -6.30
CA ILE A 15 22.32 19.93 -7.56
C ILE A 15 22.29 20.96 -8.72
N MET A 16 22.43 22.27 -8.46
CA MET A 16 22.43 23.29 -9.53
C MET A 16 23.81 23.78 -9.98
N SER A 17 24.91 23.30 -9.39
CA SER A 17 26.25 23.65 -9.89
C SER A 17 27.28 22.55 -9.58
N GLY A 18 27.46 21.63 -10.52
CA GLY A 18 28.44 20.55 -10.42
C GLY A 18 28.92 20.09 -11.79
N THR A 19 29.41 21.01 -12.61
CA THR A 19 30.12 20.67 -13.86
C THR A 19 31.55 20.24 -13.54
N GLY A 20 31.73 18.95 -13.20
CA GLY A 20 33.03 18.28 -13.28
C GLY A 20 33.35 17.89 -14.73
N PRO A 21 34.61 17.95 -15.20
CA PRO A 21 34.94 17.64 -16.59
C PRO A 21 34.94 16.12 -16.80
N GLY A 22 33.80 15.55 -17.20
CA GLY A 22 33.71 14.15 -17.63
C GLY A 22 32.41 13.40 -17.31
N GLU A 23 31.46 13.99 -16.59
CA GLU A 23 30.16 13.36 -16.32
C GLU A 23 29.15 13.80 -17.40
N SER A 24 28.48 12.83 -18.02
CA SER A 24 27.51 13.07 -19.08
C SER A 24 26.34 13.93 -18.59
N ASP A 25 25.96 14.93 -19.40
CA ASP A 25 24.78 15.83 -19.27
C ASP A 25 23.43 15.08 -19.31
N THR A 26 23.27 14.03 -18.51
CA THR A 26 22.01 13.33 -18.34
C THR A 26 21.30 13.93 -17.14
N ASN A 27 20.12 14.53 -17.36
CA ASN A 27 19.21 15.03 -16.31
C ASN A 27 18.59 13.87 -15.48
N TYR A 28 19.39 12.92 -15.00
CA TYR A 28 18.94 11.78 -14.21
C TYR A 28 19.60 11.80 -12.84
N VAL A 29 18.80 11.64 -11.79
CA VAL A 29 19.27 11.60 -10.40
C VAL A 29 19.83 10.20 -10.13
N PRO A 30 21.11 10.05 -9.77
CA PRO A 30 21.69 8.73 -9.49
C PRO A 30 20.96 8.01 -8.35
N LEU A 31 20.65 6.73 -8.56
CA LEU A 31 20.04 5.91 -7.52
C LEU A 31 21.06 5.58 -6.43
N VAL A 32 20.63 5.70 -5.18
CA VAL A 32 21.42 5.37 -3.99
C VAL A 32 20.75 4.18 -3.29
N PRO A 33 21.50 3.17 -2.83
CA PRO A 33 20.93 2.11 -2.00
C PRO A 33 20.32 2.69 -0.73
N TYR A 34 19.16 2.17 -0.33
CA TYR A 34 18.54 2.56 0.94
C TYR A 34 19.49 2.25 2.11
N ASN A 35 19.71 3.23 2.97
CA ASN A 35 20.73 3.23 4.02
C ASN A 35 20.19 2.87 5.41
N GLY A 36 18.91 2.48 5.54
CA GLY A 36 18.33 2.09 6.83
C GLY A 36 18.03 3.27 7.77
N THR A 37 17.66 4.43 7.21
CA THR A 37 17.22 5.63 7.95
C THR A 37 15.94 5.41 8.77
N THR A 38 15.39 6.50 9.33
CA THR A 38 14.15 6.55 10.11
C THR A 38 12.99 5.77 9.48
N ALA A 39 11.97 5.46 10.29
CA ALA A 39 10.78 4.70 9.86
C ALA A 39 10.06 5.28 8.62
N THR A 40 10.26 6.56 8.30
CA THR A 40 9.70 7.24 7.12
C THR A 40 10.58 7.16 5.88
N GLY A 41 11.79 6.60 5.98
CA GLY A 41 12.83 6.62 4.95
C GLY A 41 13.72 7.87 4.94
N GLY A 42 13.43 8.88 5.77
CA GLY A 42 14.19 10.14 5.88
C GLY A 42 13.30 11.35 6.16
N ASP A 43 13.86 12.57 6.08
CA ASP A 43 13.12 13.83 6.20
C ASP A 43 12.82 14.42 4.81
N SER A 44 11.54 14.41 4.41
CA SER A 44 11.12 14.92 3.11
C SER A 44 11.32 16.43 2.90
N LEU A 45 11.52 17.20 3.97
CA LEU A 45 11.76 18.65 3.85
C LEU A 45 13.19 18.97 3.47
N ASN A 46 14.12 18.08 3.79
CA ASN A 46 15.55 18.30 3.63
C ASN A 46 16.21 17.32 2.66
N ASP A 47 15.62 16.13 2.47
CA ASP A 47 16.17 15.05 1.66
C ASP A 47 15.23 14.66 0.52
N ASN A 48 15.80 14.32 -0.64
CA ASN A 48 15.04 13.71 -1.73
C ASN A 48 14.92 12.19 -1.49
N LEU A 49 13.76 11.75 -1.03
CA LEU A 49 13.51 10.33 -0.73
C LEU A 49 13.32 9.46 -1.99
N ASN A 50 13.18 10.06 -3.17
CA ASN A 50 13.01 9.32 -4.42
C ASN A 50 14.32 8.73 -4.95
N VAL A 51 15.47 9.12 -4.40
CA VAL A 51 16.79 8.60 -4.82
C VAL A 51 16.95 7.10 -4.59
N PHE A 52 16.09 6.48 -3.77
CA PHE A 52 16.13 5.05 -3.48
C PHE A 52 15.41 4.19 -4.54
N TYR A 53 14.64 4.81 -5.45
CA TYR A 53 13.68 4.11 -6.29
C TYR A 53 13.79 4.49 -7.76
N GLU A 54 13.71 3.49 -8.62
CA GLU A 54 13.64 3.71 -10.06
C GLU A 54 12.26 4.25 -10.43
N SER A 55 12.23 5.33 -11.22
CA SER A 55 10.99 5.97 -11.67
C SER A 55 10.13 5.02 -12.51
N GLY A 56 10.77 4.14 -13.29
CA GLY A 56 10.07 3.11 -14.06
C GLY A 56 9.27 2.12 -13.20
N ASP A 57 9.84 1.67 -12.07
CA ASP A 57 9.18 0.76 -11.14
C ASP A 57 8.00 1.44 -10.44
N ILE A 58 8.17 2.70 -10.02
CA ILE A 58 7.09 3.50 -9.43
C ILE A 58 5.96 3.70 -10.45
N ALA A 59 6.28 4.11 -11.68
CA ALA A 59 5.28 4.36 -12.73
C ALA A 59 4.49 3.09 -13.06
N TYR A 60 5.18 1.96 -13.20
CA TYR A 60 4.54 0.67 -13.45
C TYR A 60 3.58 0.28 -12.32
N MET A 61 4.00 0.46 -11.06
CA MET A 61 3.17 0.11 -9.92
C MET A 61 1.97 1.04 -9.71
N ILE A 62 2.08 2.32 -10.07
CA ILE A 62 0.93 3.24 -10.12
C ILE A 62 -0.08 2.77 -11.18
N ILE A 63 0.39 2.35 -12.36
CA ILE A 63 -0.47 1.79 -13.41
C ILE A 63 -1.15 0.51 -12.91
N CYS A 64 -0.40 -0.42 -12.31
CA CYS A 64 -0.96 -1.64 -11.72
C CYS A 64 -2.01 -1.35 -10.65
N THR A 65 -1.78 -0.35 -9.79
CA THR A 65 -2.74 0.12 -8.79
C THR A 65 -4.03 0.61 -9.44
N ALA A 66 -3.93 1.44 -10.49
CA ALA A 66 -5.08 1.94 -11.22
C ALA A 66 -5.88 0.81 -11.91
N LEU A 67 -5.18 -0.20 -12.44
CA LEU A 67 -5.82 -1.37 -13.03
C LEU A 67 -6.60 -2.19 -12.00
N VAL A 68 -6.02 -2.41 -10.80
CA VAL A 68 -6.72 -3.13 -9.71
C VAL A 68 -7.93 -2.33 -9.23
N PHE A 69 -7.79 -1.00 -9.12
CA PHE A 69 -8.92 -0.13 -8.78
C PHE A 69 -10.09 -0.28 -9.76
N LEU A 70 -9.81 -0.37 -11.07
CA LEU A 70 -10.83 -0.56 -12.11
C LEU A 70 -11.59 -1.88 -11.97
N MET A 71 -10.97 -2.91 -11.40
CA MET A 71 -11.62 -4.20 -11.16
C MET A 71 -12.76 -4.08 -10.13
N ILE A 72 -12.68 -3.16 -9.17
CA ILE A 72 -13.69 -3.04 -8.10
C ILE A 72 -15.10 -2.67 -8.64
N PRO A 73 -15.28 -1.58 -9.42
CA PRO A 73 -16.56 -1.35 -10.10
C PRO A 73 -16.87 -2.44 -11.14
N GLY A 74 -15.84 -3.04 -11.77
CA GLY A 74 -16.00 -4.18 -12.66
C GLY A 74 -16.71 -5.37 -12.01
N VAL A 75 -16.36 -5.68 -10.76
CA VAL A 75 -17.03 -6.70 -9.93
C VAL A 75 -18.48 -6.30 -9.62
N GLY A 76 -18.74 -5.03 -9.32
CA GLY A 76 -20.10 -4.51 -9.16
C GLY A 76 -20.96 -4.72 -10.40
N PHE A 77 -20.43 -4.38 -11.57
CA PHE A 77 -21.11 -4.64 -12.86
C PHE A 77 -21.31 -6.13 -13.11
N PHE A 78 -20.29 -6.95 -12.86
CA PHE A 78 -20.35 -8.39 -13.05
C PHE A 78 -21.48 -9.03 -12.22
N TYR A 79 -21.55 -8.77 -10.91
CA TYR A 79 -22.64 -9.29 -10.08
C TYR A 79 -23.99 -8.68 -10.43
N SER A 80 -24.04 -7.40 -10.80
CA SER A 80 -25.29 -6.75 -11.22
C SER A 80 -25.90 -7.38 -12.48
N GLY A 81 -25.05 -7.87 -13.41
CA GLY A 81 -25.48 -8.55 -14.63
C GLY A 81 -25.96 -9.99 -14.39
N LEU A 82 -25.45 -10.65 -13.34
CA LEU A 82 -25.90 -11.98 -12.92
C LEU A 82 -27.17 -11.93 -12.06
N ALA A 83 -27.38 -10.84 -11.33
CA ALA A 83 -28.52 -10.67 -10.44
C ALA A 83 -29.82 -10.36 -11.19
N ARG A 84 -30.96 -10.54 -10.50
CA ARG A 84 -32.27 -10.15 -11.03
C ARG A 84 -32.31 -8.62 -11.23
N ARG A 85 -32.97 -8.15 -12.30
CA ARG A 85 -33.05 -6.71 -12.69
C ARG A 85 -33.35 -5.74 -11.54
N LYS A 86 -34.12 -6.17 -10.52
CA LYS A 86 -34.49 -5.35 -9.36
C LYS A 86 -33.31 -5.02 -8.42
N SER A 87 -32.25 -5.83 -8.42
CA SER A 87 -31.12 -5.73 -7.47
C SER A 87 -29.83 -5.18 -8.10
N ALA A 88 -29.80 -4.98 -9.42
CA ALA A 88 -28.59 -4.60 -10.16
C ALA A 88 -27.97 -3.27 -9.67
N LEU A 89 -28.78 -2.22 -9.49
CA LEU A 89 -28.28 -0.93 -9.01
C LEU A 89 -27.68 -1.02 -7.60
N SER A 90 -28.29 -1.84 -6.73
CA SER A 90 -27.80 -2.03 -5.37
C SER A 90 -26.42 -2.66 -5.34
N LEU A 91 -26.12 -3.57 -6.26
CA LEU A 91 -24.83 -4.26 -6.34
C LEU A 91 -23.69 -3.35 -6.78
N ILE A 92 -23.94 -2.48 -7.76
CA ILE A 92 -22.97 -1.46 -8.21
C ILE A 92 -22.70 -0.46 -7.09
N TRP A 93 -23.74 -0.01 -6.39
CA TRP A 93 -23.56 0.89 -5.26
C TRP A 93 -22.76 0.24 -4.13
N LEU A 94 -23.02 -1.05 -3.89
CA LEU A 94 -22.35 -1.81 -2.84
C LEU A 94 -20.86 -2.02 -3.11
N SER A 95 -20.45 -2.19 -4.36
CA SER A 95 -19.01 -2.27 -4.70
C SER A 95 -18.29 -0.94 -4.45
N ILE A 96 -18.93 0.20 -4.76
CA ILE A 96 -18.36 1.53 -4.46
C ILE A 96 -18.30 1.77 -2.95
N MET A 97 -19.35 1.38 -2.22
CA MET A 97 -19.38 1.43 -0.76
C MET A 97 -18.29 0.56 -0.13
N ALA A 98 -18.05 -0.64 -0.67
CA ALA A 98 -16.97 -1.51 -0.23
C ALA A 98 -15.61 -0.81 -0.36
N THR A 99 -15.33 -0.16 -1.49
CA THR A 99 -14.11 0.64 -1.65
C THR A 99 -13.99 1.71 -0.59
N ALA A 100 -15.04 2.49 -0.33
CA ALA A 100 -14.97 3.58 0.66
C ALA A 100 -14.72 3.05 2.09
N VAL A 101 -15.43 2.01 2.50
CA VAL A 101 -15.31 1.42 3.84
C VAL A 101 -13.95 0.76 4.03
N VAL A 102 -13.49 0.01 3.04
CA VAL A 102 -12.22 -0.69 3.12
C VAL A 102 -11.05 0.27 3.03
N SER A 103 -11.09 1.29 2.17
CA SER A 103 -10.06 2.33 2.15
C SER A 103 -9.92 3.04 3.50
N PHE A 104 -11.04 3.32 4.18
CA PHE A 104 -11.01 3.87 5.53
C PHE A 104 -10.42 2.89 6.55
N GLN A 105 -10.86 1.63 6.56
CA GLN A 105 -10.33 0.60 7.44
C GLN A 105 -8.82 0.38 7.23
N TRP A 106 -8.39 0.35 5.97
CA TRP A 106 -7.01 0.15 5.56
C TRP A 106 -6.12 1.27 6.05
N PHE A 107 -6.57 2.52 5.88
CA PHE A 107 -5.94 3.70 6.45
C PHE A 107 -5.88 3.65 7.98
N PHE A 108 -6.99 3.27 8.63
CA PHE A 108 -7.10 3.30 10.08
C PHE A 108 -6.11 2.33 10.75
N TRP A 109 -6.13 1.05 10.36
CA TRP A 109 -5.16 0.07 10.87
C TRP A 109 -4.86 -1.08 9.92
N GLY A 110 -5.62 -1.27 8.84
CA GLY A 110 -5.53 -2.50 8.05
C GLY A 110 -4.16 -2.69 7.42
N TYR A 111 -3.56 -1.62 6.91
CA TYR A 111 -2.18 -1.67 6.40
C TYR A 111 -1.19 -2.09 7.49
N SER A 112 -1.32 -1.55 8.71
CA SER A 112 -0.45 -1.89 9.84
C SER A 112 -0.58 -3.37 10.21
N LEU A 113 -1.82 -3.87 10.32
CA LEU A 113 -2.09 -5.26 10.68
C LEU A 113 -1.62 -6.26 9.62
N ALA A 114 -1.56 -5.86 8.35
CA ALA A 114 -1.09 -6.73 7.28
C ALA A 114 0.43 -6.60 7.01
N PHE A 115 0.96 -5.38 6.98
CA PHE A 115 2.24 -5.03 6.36
C PHE A 115 3.17 -4.20 7.25
N SER A 116 2.93 -4.16 8.56
CA SER A 116 3.91 -3.66 9.53
C SER A 116 5.27 -4.34 9.36
N HIS A 117 6.35 -3.55 9.47
CA HIS A 117 7.72 -4.04 9.48
C HIS A 117 8.07 -4.81 10.75
N GLN A 118 7.34 -4.57 11.84
CA GLN A 118 7.49 -5.29 13.11
C GLN A 118 6.40 -6.36 13.31
N ALA A 119 5.86 -6.91 12.21
CA ALA A 119 4.84 -7.93 12.26
C ALA A 119 5.31 -9.24 12.94
N GLY A 120 4.39 -9.87 13.66
CA GLY A 120 4.56 -11.23 14.16
C GLY A 120 4.15 -12.28 13.12
N LYS A 121 4.18 -13.56 13.52
CA LYS A 121 3.85 -14.69 12.61
C LYS A 121 2.40 -14.71 12.12
N PHE A 122 1.48 -14.20 12.91
CA PHE A 122 0.04 -14.31 12.68
C PHE A 122 -0.68 -12.98 12.47
N MET A 123 -0.08 -11.86 12.88
CA MET A 123 -0.69 -10.53 12.82
C MET A 123 0.44 -9.48 12.83
N GLY A 124 0.22 -8.38 12.11
CA GLY A 124 1.06 -7.19 12.16
C GLY A 124 0.97 -6.42 13.47
N ALA A 125 1.91 -5.50 13.69
CA ALA A 125 1.85 -4.54 14.79
C ALA A 125 1.01 -3.31 14.40
N LEU A 126 0.67 -2.46 15.38
CA LEU A 126 -0.07 -1.19 15.18
C LEU A 126 0.85 0.04 15.11
N ASP A 127 2.09 -0.14 14.64
CA ASP A 127 3.10 0.90 14.43
C ASP A 127 2.76 1.87 13.30
N ASN A 128 1.99 1.42 12.29
CA ASN A 128 1.53 2.20 11.14
C ASN A 128 0.05 2.59 11.23
N PHE A 129 -0.50 2.70 12.45
CA PHE A 129 -1.88 3.17 12.67
C PHE A 129 -2.11 4.53 12.01
N GLY A 130 -3.20 4.70 11.25
CA GLY A 130 -3.49 5.95 10.54
C GLY A 130 -2.46 6.32 9.47
N PHE A 131 -1.76 5.34 8.89
CA PHE A 131 -0.62 5.53 7.97
C PHE A 131 0.55 6.32 8.60
N MET A 132 0.66 6.30 9.93
CA MET A 132 1.79 6.90 10.61
C MET A 132 3.10 6.23 10.19
N ASN A 133 4.11 7.04 9.88
CA ASN A 133 5.43 6.61 9.40
C ASN A 133 5.41 5.81 8.08
N VAL A 134 4.31 5.80 7.32
CA VAL A 134 4.22 5.13 6.01
C VAL A 134 4.60 6.13 4.92
N LEU A 135 5.86 6.10 4.49
CA LEU A 135 6.36 7.02 3.46
C LEU A 135 7.33 6.33 2.50
N ALA A 136 8.63 6.63 2.57
CA ALA A 136 9.63 6.23 1.59
C ALA A 136 10.56 5.13 2.08
N GLN A 137 10.30 4.52 3.23
CA GLN A 137 10.96 3.29 3.63
C GLN A 137 10.66 2.18 2.60
N PRO A 138 11.62 1.32 2.22
CA PRO A 138 11.35 0.25 1.28
C PRO A 138 10.34 -0.73 1.84
N SER A 139 9.40 -1.15 0.99
CA SER A 139 8.28 -1.98 1.44
C SER A 139 8.66 -3.38 1.90
N VAL A 140 7.86 -3.96 2.80
CA VAL A 140 7.97 -5.36 3.20
C VAL A 140 7.85 -6.35 2.04
N GLY A 141 7.15 -5.99 0.97
CA GLY A 141 6.97 -6.85 -0.20
C GLY A 141 8.08 -6.74 -1.24
N SER A 142 8.80 -5.62 -1.29
CA SER A 142 9.89 -5.38 -2.23
C SER A 142 10.68 -4.13 -1.88
N ASN A 143 12.01 -4.24 -1.97
CA ASN A 143 12.93 -3.13 -1.73
C ASN A 143 12.93 -2.07 -2.86
N ARG A 144 12.24 -2.33 -3.99
CA ARG A 144 12.22 -1.44 -5.16
C ARG A 144 11.08 -0.43 -5.13
N ILE A 145 10.18 -0.53 -4.15
CA ILE A 145 9.02 0.34 -4.04
C ILE A 145 8.89 0.88 -2.62
N PRO A 146 8.48 2.14 -2.45
CA PRO A 146 8.26 2.72 -1.14
C PRO A 146 7.00 2.14 -0.48
N ASP A 147 7.00 2.11 0.84
CA ASP A 147 5.89 1.66 1.67
C ASP A 147 4.57 2.33 1.31
N LEU A 148 4.57 3.65 1.06
CA LEU A 148 3.35 4.37 0.69
C LEU A 148 2.74 3.85 -0.61
N LEU A 149 3.55 3.59 -1.63
CA LEU A 149 3.06 3.06 -2.91
C LEU A 149 2.53 1.64 -2.73
N TYR A 150 3.26 0.81 -1.98
CA TYR A 150 2.84 -0.54 -1.66
C TYR A 150 1.54 -0.58 -0.86
N ALA A 151 1.37 0.34 0.11
CA ALA A 151 0.17 0.47 0.92
C ALA A 151 -1.06 0.79 0.07
N VAL A 152 -0.95 1.72 -0.88
CA VAL A 152 -2.06 2.06 -1.77
C VAL A 152 -2.36 0.90 -2.73
N TYR A 153 -1.34 0.28 -3.31
CA TYR A 153 -1.50 -0.88 -4.19
C TYR A 153 -2.23 -2.03 -3.49
N GLN A 154 -1.78 -2.42 -2.30
CA GLN A 154 -2.39 -3.51 -1.53
C GLN A 154 -3.78 -3.16 -1.00
N GLY A 155 -4.02 -1.88 -0.68
CA GLY A 155 -5.37 -1.42 -0.30
C GLY A 155 -6.42 -1.68 -1.39
N MET A 156 -6.03 -1.67 -2.67
CA MET A 156 -6.95 -2.04 -3.76
C MET A 156 -7.30 -3.53 -3.75
N PHE A 157 -6.36 -4.40 -3.37
CA PHE A 157 -6.63 -5.84 -3.18
C PHE A 157 -7.57 -6.07 -1.99
N ALA A 158 -7.41 -5.33 -0.90
CA ALA A 158 -8.33 -5.38 0.24
C ALA A 158 -9.76 -5.03 -0.21
N ALA A 159 -9.89 -3.91 -0.94
CA ALA A 159 -11.19 -3.41 -1.40
C ALA A 159 -11.89 -4.38 -2.37
N ILE A 160 -11.18 -4.95 -3.36
CA ILE A 160 -11.78 -5.89 -4.31
C ILE A 160 -12.21 -7.20 -3.63
N THR A 161 -11.42 -7.73 -2.68
CA THR A 161 -11.77 -8.97 -1.97
C THR A 161 -13.08 -8.83 -1.21
N VAL A 162 -13.27 -7.70 -0.53
CA VAL A 162 -14.51 -7.42 0.21
C VAL A 162 -15.68 -7.19 -0.75
N ALA A 163 -15.45 -6.48 -1.86
CA ALA A 163 -16.47 -6.29 -2.90
C ALA A 163 -16.95 -7.65 -3.47
N LEU A 164 -16.05 -8.62 -3.65
CA LEU A 164 -16.39 -9.99 -4.05
C LEU A 164 -17.22 -10.72 -2.99
N GLY A 165 -16.77 -10.69 -1.73
CA GLY A 165 -17.45 -11.38 -0.63
C GLY A 165 -18.86 -10.83 -0.40
N VAL A 166 -19.03 -9.51 -0.47
CA VAL A 166 -20.31 -8.87 -0.26
C VAL A 166 -21.22 -8.98 -1.48
N GLY A 167 -20.69 -8.92 -2.70
CA GLY A 167 -21.45 -9.10 -3.94
C GLY A 167 -22.22 -10.42 -3.98
N ALA A 168 -21.66 -11.48 -3.37
CA ALA A 168 -22.31 -12.79 -3.27
C ALA A 168 -23.52 -12.84 -2.31
N VAL A 169 -23.59 -11.95 -1.30
CA VAL A 169 -24.59 -12.00 -0.22
C VAL A 169 -25.66 -10.89 -0.36
N ALA A 170 -25.45 -9.95 -1.29
CA ALA A 170 -26.17 -8.69 -1.37
C ALA A 170 -27.66 -8.74 -1.71
N GLU A 171 -28.21 -9.87 -2.22
CA GLU A 171 -29.61 -9.91 -2.67
C GLU A 171 -30.64 -9.64 -1.54
N ARG A 172 -30.25 -9.73 -0.26
CA ARG A 172 -31.19 -9.60 0.88
C ARG A 172 -30.64 -8.78 2.06
N GLY A 173 -29.49 -8.12 1.91
CA GLY A 173 -28.81 -7.42 3.00
C GLY A 173 -29.33 -6.01 3.28
N ARG A 174 -29.36 -5.59 4.55
CA ARG A 174 -29.50 -4.17 4.94
C ARG A 174 -28.13 -3.50 4.82
N LEU A 175 -28.10 -2.25 4.35
CA LEU A 175 -26.85 -1.52 4.08
C LEU A 175 -25.96 -1.36 5.32
N PHE A 176 -26.52 -0.95 6.47
CA PHE A 176 -25.75 -0.69 7.68
C PHE A 176 -25.03 -1.93 8.25
N PRO A 177 -25.72 -3.08 8.47
CA PRO A 177 -25.03 -4.33 8.84
C PRO A 177 -23.96 -4.75 7.84
N CYS A 178 -24.16 -4.46 6.55
CA CYS A 178 -23.19 -4.79 5.51
C CYS A 178 -21.90 -3.97 5.66
N VAL A 179 -22.01 -2.67 5.92
CA VAL A 179 -20.84 -1.79 6.19
C VAL A 179 -20.06 -2.25 7.42
N VAL A 180 -20.75 -2.57 8.51
CA VAL A 180 -20.11 -3.08 9.73
C VAL A 180 -19.41 -4.41 9.47
N PHE A 181 -20.06 -5.30 8.72
CA PHE A 181 -19.48 -6.57 8.30
C PHE A 181 -18.21 -6.35 7.46
N MET A 182 -18.23 -5.47 6.45
CA MET A 182 -17.05 -5.16 5.64
C MET A 182 -15.86 -4.75 6.51
N PHE A 183 -16.08 -3.81 7.44
CA PHE A 183 -15.02 -3.30 8.31
C PHE A 183 -14.43 -4.38 9.22
N ILE A 184 -15.29 -5.16 9.89
CA ILE A 184 -14.85 -6.23 10.80
C ILE A 184 -14.17 -7.35 10.02
N TRP A 185 -14.78 -7.80 8.93
CA TRP A 185 -14.26 -8.91 8.12
C TRP A 185 -12.90 -8.56 7.53
N THR A 186 -12.71 -7.34 7.04
CA THR A 186 -11.40 -6.90 6.54
C THR A 186 -10.37 -6.96 7.67
N THR A 187 -10.72 -6.44 8.85
CA THR A 187 -9.80 -6.41 10.00
C THR A 187 -9.39 -7.79 10.51
N VAL A 188 -10.34 -8.72 10.67
CA VAL A 188 -10.06 -9.99 11.36
C VAL A 188 -9.72 -11.15 10.42
N ILE A 189 -10.16 -11.08 9.16
CA ILE A 189 -9.94 -12.15 8.17
C ILE A 189 -8.92 -11.70 7.13
N TYR A 190 -9.19 -10.59 6.43
CA TYR A 190 -8.34 -10.17 5.32
C TYR A 190 -6.94 -9.81 5.80
N ASP A 191 -6.82 -8.92 6.78
CA ASP A 191 -5.51 -8.43 7.25
C ASP A 191 -4.65 -9.56 7.83
N ALA A 192 -5.27 -10.51 8.55
CA ALA A 192 -4.59 -11.69 9.07
C ALA A 192 -4.05 -12.57 7.94
N ILE A 193 -4.89 -12.93 6.96
CA ILE A 193 -4.47 -13.77 5.82
C ILE A 193 -3.42 -13.06 4.97
N ALA A 194 -3.55 -11.75 4.76
CA ALA A 194 -2.57 -10.92 4.07
C ALA A 194 -1.22 -10.94 4.81
N CYS A 195 -1.23 -10.78 6.14
CA CYS A 195 -0.03 -10.91 6.97
C CYS A 195 0.61 -12.28 6.81
N TRP A 196 -0.18 -13.36 6.84
CA TRP A 196 0.38 -14.71 6.73
C TRP A 196 1.07 -14.94 5.38
N THR A 197 0.43 -14.45 4.32
CA THR A 197 0.78 -14.77 2.93
C THR A 197 1.87 -13.86 2.36
N TRP A 198 1.83 -12.57 2.68
CA TRP A 198 2.63 -11.56 1.99
C TRP A 198 3.58 -10.78 2.89
N ASN A 199 3.41 -10.82 4.21
CA ASN A 199 4.40 -10.25 5.10
C ASN A 199 5.58 -11.23 5.24
N PRO A 200 6.85 -10.79 5.15
CA PRO A 200 8.01 -11.66 5.35
C PRO A 200 8.04 -12.39 6.71
N SER A 201 7.41 -11.81 7.74
CA SER A 201 7.26 -12.43 9.06
C SER A 201 6.12 -13.44 9.13
N GLY A 202 5.23 -13.48 8.12
CA GLY A 202 4.06 -14.33 8.06
C GLY A 202 4.41 -15.81 8.03
N TRP A 203 3.66 -16.63 8.77
CA TRP A 203 3.96 -18.06 8.86
C TRP A 203 3.86 -18.78 7.51
N LEU A 204 2.92 -18.40 6.65
CA LEU A 204 2.74 -19.03 5.34
C LEU A 204 3.87 -18.62 4.38
N TYR A 205 4.28 -17.35 4.40
CA TYR A 205 5.47 -16.89 3.66
C TYR A 205 6.74 -17.67 4.02
N ILE A 206 6.94 -17.96 5.32
CA ILE A 206 8.11 -18.70 5.82
C ILE A 206 8.08 -20.18 5.40
N LEU A 207 6.90 -20.76 5.19
CA LEU A 207 6.76 -22.16 4.76
C LEU A 207 7.12 -22.38 3.28
N GLY A 208 6.98 -21.35 2.44
CA GLY A 208 7.16 -21.43 0.98
C GLY A 208 5.87 -21.75 0.21
#